data_AF-A0A386HR35-F1
#
_entry.id   AF-A0A386HR35-F1
#
_cell.length_a   1.000
_cell.length_b   1.000
_cell.length_c   1.000
_cell.angle_alpha   90.00
_cell.angle_beta   90.00
_cell.angle_gamma   90.00
#
_symmetry.space_group_name_H-M   'P 1'
#
loop_
_entity.id
_entity.type
_entity.pdbx_description
1 polymer ?
#
loop_
_entity_poly.entity_id
_entity_poly.type
_entity_poly.pdbx_seq_one_letter_code
_entity_poly.pdbx_strand_id
1 'polypeptide(L)'
;MKLIHKIFRSCILVLALTISLVSCQKYLNKTADSIVQGNDAYKNFTNFQGFTEELYQCIPDFTNAYWTNSWNWGEDEIVSTSNNFHFVNKIDLGNFWGWQSEFDGWQAGWMDRNNSSTNNNRFSKSLWPLAWYGIHKANLGLANLDKLTDATDEERNLIKGQLLFFRGWFHFELMQYFGGLPYIDTLLPSDKQLTLPRLSYNECADKAAADFQEAADLLPINWDNTTAGKNTLGKNQLRINKIMALSYLGKNYLWAGSPLMNQSSTGSATYNTDYCKKAADAFAKVLQLCESGAAPYSLLPFSKYSDNFYTTGQNWLMPGGTEAIFRGPYYGGNSSNWGTSKQYTPAIVGEGTLIFTPTANYVDYYGMANGLPIPDITKADPASGYDPEYPWKGRDPRFYNDIVYDGVKVVQGSTTDEANRYANLYSDGTISGQGSYRNPSTGSRTGYLLKKFIPITCNKYDNGYDYSKSLNIHIPYMRLADVYLMYAEAVAEGYGSPSASVASYGKTAIDAVNVIRDRAGVGHVAAEFQGSLDAFMPELRRERAVELSFEGHRFNDLRRWMLLIKRPYTLKTAVYFDRTGTFNTTDPRQNRVQNLREQIILERNFTTKHYWLPLKNSDVTLYPGFKQNPGW
;
A
#
# COMPACT_ATOMS: atom_id res chain seq x y z
N MET A 1 -12.24 38.12 -73.58
CA MET A 1 -12.43 37.53 -72.23
C MET A 1 -12.49 35.99 -72.19
N LYS A 2 -12.94 35.29 -73.26
CA LYS A 2 -12.97 33.81 -73.31
C LYS A 2 -11.62 33.12 -73.61
N LEU A 3 -10.64 33.81 -74.21
CA LEU A 3 -9.33 33.22 -74.54
C LEU A 3 -8.40 33.12 -73.31
N ILE A 4 -8.41 34.13 -72.44
CA ILE A 4 -7.59 34.18 -71.21
C ILE A 4 -8.03 33.10 -70.21
N HIS A 5 -9.34 32.84 -70.06
CA HIS A 5 -9.85 31.79 -69.18
C HIS A 5 -9.50 30.36 -69.66
N LYS A 6 -9.31 30.16 -70.97
CA LYS A 6 -8.93 28.86 -71.54
C LYS A 6 -7.44 28.57 -71.31
N ILE A 7 -6.60 29.60 -71.46
CA ILE A 7 -5.16 29.52 -71.18
C ILE A 7 -4.93 29.30 -69.67
N PHE A 8 -5.66 30.02 -68.81
CA PHE A 8 -5.53 29.87 -67.35
C PHE A 8 -5.96 28.48 -66.86
N ARG A 9 -7.03 27.90 -67.43
CA ARG A 9 -7.46 26.53 -67.11
C ARG A 9 -6.48 25.46 -67.60
N SER A 10 -5.88 25.63 -68.78
CA SER A 10 -4.84 24.72 -69.27
C SER A 10 -3.55 24.81 -68.46
N CYS A 11 -3.16 26.00 -68.00
CA CYS A 11 -2.00 26.18 -67.12
C CYS A 11 -2.21 25.55 -65.73
N ILE A 12 -3.43 25.59 -65.17
CA ILE A 12 -3.75 24.94 -63.89
C ILE A 12 -3.76 23.40 -64.03
N LEU A 13 -4.25 22.85 -65.15
CA LEU A 13 -4.21 21.41 -65.42
C LEU A 13 -2.79 20.88 -65.64
N VAL A 14 -1.92 21.66 -66.30
CA VAL A 14 -0.51 21.31 -66.50
C VAL A 14 0.29 21.44 -65.19
N LEU A 15 -0.02 22.43 -64.33
CA LEU A 15 0.59 22.58 -63.01
C LEU A 15 0.12 21.48 -62.04
N ALA A 16 -1.13 21.02 -62.16
CA ALA A 16 -1.65 19.90 -61.37
C ALA A 16 -1.06 18.54 -61.79
N LEU A 17 -0.76 18.34 -63.08
CA LEU A 17 -0.10 17.12 -63.56
C LEU A 17 1.41 17.06 -63.26
N THR A 18 2.10 18.19 -63.14
CA THR A 18 3.54 18.21 -62.80
C THR A 18 3.80 18.04 -61.30
N ILE A 19 2.84 18.38 -60.43
CA ILE A 19 2.92 18.10 -58.99
C ILE A 19 2.68 16.62 -58.67
N SER A 20 2.02 15.85 -59.56
CA SER A 20 1.81 14.40 -59.40
C SER A 20 2.98 13.50 -59.86
N LEU A 21 4.10 14.05 -60.36
CA LEU A 21 5.24 13.27 -60.87
C LEU A 21 6.57 13.51 -60.15
N VAL A 22 6.58 14.30 -59.06
CA VAL A 22 7.75 14.34 -58.14
C VAL A 22 7.58 13.26 -57.08
N SER A 23 7.98 12.06 -57.47
CA SER A 23 8.32 10.95 -56.58
C SER A 23 9.35 11.41 -55.55
N CYS A 24 8.92 11.70 -54.32
CA CYS A 24 9.81 11.75 -53.17
C CYS A 24 10.14 10.32 -52.72
N GLN A 25 10.94 9.60 -53.51
CA GLN A 25 11.62 8.36 -53.06
C GLN A 25 12.71 8.59 -52.00
N LYS A 26 12.81 9.81 -51.42
CA LYS A 26 13.76 10.18 -50.36
C LYS A 26 13.12 10.42 -48.98
N TYR A 27 11.87 10.05 -48.76
CA TYR A 27 11.21 10.14 -47.44
C TYR A 27 11.06 8.77 -46.73
N LEU A 28 11.96 7.82 -47.04
CA LEU A 28 11.95 6.47 -46.48
C LEU A 28 13.34 5.98 -46.09
N ASN A 29 14.28 6.89 -45.85
CA ASN A 29 15.51 6.57 -45.13
C ASN A 29 15.34 7.01 -43.68
N LYS A 30 14.57 6.22 -42.93
CA LYS A 30 14.84 6.09 -41.50
C LYS A 30 16.32 5.72 -41.38
N THR A 31 17.08 6.47 -40.58
CA THR A 31 18.47 6.11 -40.27
C THR A 31 18.50 4.66 -39.78
N ALA A 32 19.56 3.93 -40.16
CA ALA A 32 19.73 2.51 -39.84
C ALA A 32 19.62 2.20 -38.33
N ASP A 33 19.67 3.22 -37.47
CA ASP A 33 19.48 3.14 -36.02
C ASP A 33 18.03 2.95 -35.55
N SER A 34 17.06 2.72 -36.45
CA SER A 34 15.63 2.61 -36.08
C SER A 34 14.90 1.37 -36.62
N ILE A 35 15.63 0.41 -37.17
CA ILE A 35 15.10 -0.93 -37.46
C ILE A 35 15.57 -1.87 -36.35
N VAL A 36 14.86 -1.86 -35.22
CA VAL A 36 14.96 -2.98 -34.27
C VAL A 36 14.36 -4.19 -34.98
N GLN A 37 15.19 -5.17 -35.34
CA GLN A 37 14.69 -6.41 -35.90
C GLN A 37 13.82 -7.10 -34.86
N GLY A 38 12.75 -7.79 -35.27
CA GLY A 38 11.81 -8.42 -34.33
C GLY A 38 12.46 -9.41 -33.35
N ASN A 39 13.68 -9.89 -33.66
CA ASN A 39 14.45 -10.78 -32.79
C ASN A 39 15.48 -10.07 -31.89
N ASP A 40 15.77 -8.78 -32.11
CA ASP A 40 16.78 -8.05 -31.34
C ASP A 40 16.44 -8.00 -29.85
N ALA A 41 15.15 -7.95 -29.51
CA ALA A 41 14.64 -8.00 -28.15
C ALA A 41 15.04 -9.27 -27.38
N TYR A 42 15.39 -10.36 -28.07
CA TYR A 42 15.76 -11.63 -27.44
C TYR A 42 17.27 -11.89 -27.45
N LYS A 43 18.08 -11.03 -28.08
CA LYS A 43 19.47 -11.35 -28.42
C LYS A 43 20.33 -11.74 -27.21
N ASN A 44 20.36 -10.87 -26.21
CA ASN A 44 21.21 -10.99 -25.02
C ASN A 44 20.49 -10.50 -23.76
N PHE A 45 21.13 -10.65 -22.59
CA PHE A 45 20.56 -10.23 -21.30
C PHE A 45 20.02 -8.80 -21.33
N THR A 46 20.82 -7.83 -21.76
CA THR A 46 20.45 -6.40 -21.80
C THR A 46 19.20 -6.14 -22.64
N ASN A 47 19.09 -6.76 -23.82
CA ASN A 47 17.92 -6.56 -24.68
C ASN A 47 16.68 -7.23 -24.08
N PHE A 48 16.84 -8.44 -23.53
CA PHE A 48 15.75 -9.20 -22.93
C PHE A 48 15.22 -8.54 -21.65
N GLN A 49 16.08 -7.83 -20.91
CA GLN A 49 15.67 -7.05 -19.74
C GLN A 49 14.54 -6.07 -20.03
N GLY A 50 14.33 -5.64 -21.28
CA GLY A 50 13.16 -4.84 -21.66
C GLY A 50 11.82 -5.48 -21.27
N PHE A 51 11.73 -6.82 -21.21
CA PHE A 51 10.54 -7.51 -20.68
C PHE A 51 10.36 -7.29 -19.18
N THR A 52 11.45 -7.36 -18.40
CA THR A 52 11.40 -7.22 -16.93
C THR A 52 11.31 -5.77 -16.48
N GLU A 53 12.03 -4.85 -17.12
CA GLU A 53 12.07 -3.42 -16.73
C GLU A 53 10.69 -2.76 -16.86
N GLU A 54 9.90 -3.17 -17.85
CA GLU A 54 8.53 -2.67 -18.02
C GLU A 54 7.57 -3.16 -16.93
N LEU A 55 7.84 -4.32 -16.30
CA LEU A 55 7.01 -4.83 -15.20
C LEU A 55 7.15 -3.97 -13.94
N TYR A 56 8.35 -3.43 -13.67
CA TYR A 56 8.53 -2.46 -12.59
C TYR A 56 7.71 -1.19 -12.82
N GLN A 57 7.49 -0.79 -14.09
CA GLN A 57 6.63 0.34 -14.45
C GLN A 57 5.13 0.04 -14.32
N CYS A 58 4.78 -1.22 -14.05
CA CYS A 58 3.41 -1.65 -13.79
C CYS A 58 3.06 -1.65 -12.30
N ILE A 59 4.00 -1.35 -11.41
CA ILE A 59 3.76 -1.19 -9.96
C ILE A 59 3.17 0.20 -9.70
N PRO A 60 1.91 0.32 -9.22
CA PRO A 60 1.37 1.62 -8.85
C PRO A 60 2.10 2.20 -7.62
N ASP A 61 2.53 3.46 -7.66
CA ASP A 61 2.81 4.20 -6.42
C ASP A 61 1.46 4.64 -5.85
N PHE A 62 0.83 3.79 -5.04
CA PHE A 62 -0.50 4.07 -4.48
C PHE A 62 -0.53 5.33 -3.60
N THR A 63 0.61 5.78 -3.07
CA THR A 63 0.67 6.97 -2.22
C THR A 63 0.70 8.26 -3.02
N ASN A 64 1.39 8.26 -4.15
CA ASN A 64 1.51 9.42 -5.03
C ASN A 64 0.86 9.16 -6.40
N ALA A 65 -0.14 8.30 -6.48
CA ALA A 65 -0.78 7.96 -7.75
C ALA A 65 -1.60 9.13 -8.33
N TYR A 66 -2.14 10.01 -7.48
CA TYR A 66 -2.93 11.17 -7.85
C TYR A 66 -2.44 12.42 -7.09
N TRP A 67 -3.07 13.59 -7.24
CA TRP A 67 -2.73 14.76 -6.42
C TRP A 67 -2.76 14.38 -4.95
N THR A 68 -3.90 13.92 -4.44
CA THR A 68 -4.00 13.24 -3.14
C THR A 68 -4.70 11.91 -3.34
N ASN A 69 -4.36 10.89 -2.57
CA ASN A 69 -4.90 9.55 -2.79
C ASN A 69 -5.37 8.94 -1.48
N SER A 70 -6.43 8.14 -1.55
CA SER A 70 -6.93 7.35 -0.42
C SER A 70 -6.58 5.89 -0.65
N TRP A 71 -5.79 5.30 0.24
CA TRP A 71 -5.43 3.88 0.20
C TRP A 71 -5.83 3.12 1.47
N ASN A 72 -6.25 3.84 2.52
CA ASN A 72 -6.78 3.25 3.73
C ASN A 72 -8.30 3.22 3.65
N TRP A 73 -8.87 2.03 3.52
CA TRP A 73 -10.31 1.82 3.38
C TRP A 73 -10.92 1.07 4.57
N GLY A 74 -10.15 0.94 5.66
CA GLY A 74 -10.59 0.35 6.90
C GLY A 74 -11.42 1.33 7.73
N GLU A 75 -11.50 1.01 9.02
CA GLU A 75 -12.01 1.92 10.04
C GLU A 75 -10.96 2.95 10.50
N ASP A 76 -9.75 2.88 9.95
CA ASP A 76 -8.55 3.59 10.38
C ASP A 76 -8.58 5.10 10.14
N GLU A 77 -9.06 5.55 8.98
CA GLU A 77 -9.17 6.98 8.67
C GLU A 77 -10.57 7.37 8.23
N ILE A 78 -10.89 8.65 8.31
CA ILE A 78 -12.08 9.25 7.74
C ILE A 78 -11.73 10.52 6.97
N VAL A 79 -12.39 10.72 5.84
CA VAL A 79 -12.17 11.89 4.97
C VAL A 79 -12.83 13.15 5.54
N SER A 80 -12.30 14.33 5.23
CA SER A 80 -12.97 15.63 5.44
C SER A 80 -14.32 15.70 4.72
N THR A 81 -15.27 16.46 5.25
CA THR A 81 -16.60 16.64 4.64
C THR A 81 -16.57 17.37 3.30
N SER A 82 -15.47 18.06 2.96
CA SER A 82 -15.29 18.78 1.69
C SER A 82 -14.56 17.99 0.60
N ASN A 83 -13.96 16.83 0.92
CA ASN A 83 -13.14 16.02 0.01
C ASN A 83 -13.78 14.65 -0.29
N ASN A 84 -15.10 14.63 -0.45
CA ASN A 84 -15.91 13.41 -0.54
C ASN A 84 -15.77 12.61 -1.86
N PHE A 85 -14.91 13.05 -2.79
CA PHE A 85 -14.68 12.38 -4.06
C PHE A 85 -13.71 11.20 -3.96
N HIS A 86 -12.91 11.11 -2.89
CA HIS A 86 -11.95 10.01 -2.69
C HIS A 86 -12.64 8.65 -2.51
N PHE A 87 -11.94 7.58 -2.89
CA PHE A 87 -12.49 6.23 -2.87
C PHE A 87 -12.85 5.76 -1.44
N VAL A 88 -12.11 6.17 -0.41
CA VAL A 88 -12.46 5.88 0.99
C VAL A 88 -13.89 6.34 1.36
N ASN A 89 -14.34 7.48 0.85
CA ASN A 89 -15.71 7.94 1.10
C ASN A 89 -16.75 7.01 0.45
N LYS A 90 -16.44 6.52 -0.76
CA LYS A 90 -17.32 5.58 -1.48
C LYS A 90 -17.40 4.25 -0.74
N ILE A 91 -16.27 3.76 -0.23
CA ILE A 91 -16.21 2.60 0.66
C ILE A 91 -17.08 2.84 1.89
N ASP A 92 -16.96 3.98 2.57
CA ASP A 92 -17.75 4.28 3.77
C ASP A 92 -19.26 4.31 3.52
N LEU A 93 -19.68 4.70 2.31
CA LEU A 93 -21.07 4.68 1.87
C LEU A 93 -21.55 3.31 1.34
N GLY A 94 -20.69 2.29 1.33
CA GLY A 94 -21.01 0.96 0.77
C GLY A 94 -20.99 0.90 -0.77
N ASN A 95 -20.52 1.95 -1.45
CA ASN A 95 -20.39 1.99 -2.90
C ASN A 95 -19.04 1.44 -3.36
N PHE A 96 -18.92 0.11 -3.43
CA PHE A 96 -17.67 -0.54 -3.86
C PHE A 96 -17.47 -0.51 -5.38
N TRP A 97 -18.45 -0.12 -6.19
CA TRP A 97 -18.24 0.13 -7.62
C TRP A 97 -17.25 1.28 -7.88
N GLY A 98 -17.09 2.17 -6.90
CA GLY A 98 -16.23 3.35 -6.96
C GLY A 98 -14.74 3.10 -7.22
N TRP A 99 -14.23 1.86 -7.19
CA TRP A 99 -12.85 1.60 -7.58
C TRP A 99 -12.64 1.74 -9.09
N GLN A 100 -13.70 1.60 -9.88
CA GLN A 100 -13.65 1.60 -11.35
C GLN A 100 -13.80 3.00 -11.89
N SER A 101 -13.06 3.32 -12.95
CA SER A 101 -13.03 4.66 -13.54
C SER A 101 -14.40 5.16 -14.02
N GLU A 102 -15.27 4.25 -14.45
CA GLU A 102 -16.63 4.52 -14.91
C GLU A 102 -17.60 4.92 -13.77
N PHE A 103 -17.26 4.64 -12.51
CA PHE A 103 -18.07 4.95 -11.34
C PHE A 103 -17.40 5.96 -10.37
N ASP A 104 -16.08 6.13 -10.42
CA ASP A 104 -15.33 6.99 -9.50
C ASP A 104 -15.58 8.50 -9.74
N GLY A 105 -15.89 8.87 -10.99
CA GLY A 105 -16.11 10.24 -11.47
C GLY A 105 -14.82 11.07 -11.57
N TRP A 106 -14.01 11.09 -10.51
CA TRP A 106 -12.78 11.89 -10.39
C TRP A 106 -11.50 11.13 -10.73
N GLN A 107 -11.56 9.80 -10.71
CA GLN A 107 -10.42 8.89 -10.90
C GLN A 107 -9.27 9.19 -9.91
N ALA A 108 -9.65 9.51 -8.68
CA ALA A 108 -8.74 9.87 -7.59
C ALA A 108 -8.14 8.64 -6.86
N GLY A 109 -8.59 7.43 -7.22
CA GLY A 109 -8.04 6.16 -6.74
C GLY A 109 -6.91 5.62 -7.64
N TRP A 110 -6.16 4.65 -7.11
CA TRP A 110 -5.06 3.97 -7.83
C TRP A 110 -5.44 2.61 -8.41
N MET A 111 -6.69 2.16 -8.23
CA MET A 111 -7.14 0.85 -8.68
C MET A 111 -7.40 0.81 -10.19
N ASP A 112 -8.08 1.82 -10.75
CA ASP A 112 -8.46 1.84 -12.16
C ASP A 112 -8.67 3.27 -12.69
N ARG A 113 -8.04 3.57 -13.84
CA ARG A 113 -8.09 4.89 -14.50
C ARG A 113 -7.97 4.75 -16.01
N ASN A 114 -8.61 5.66 -16.74
CA ASN A 114 -8.80 5.59 -18.20
C ASN A 114 -7.50 5.72 -19.03
N ASN A 115 -6.44 6.28 -18.45
CA ASN A 115 -5.20 6.64 -19.13
C ASN A 115 -3.99 5.86 -18.60
N SER A 116 -4.21 4.62 -18.17
CA SER A 116 -3.17 3.77 -17.60
C SER A 116 -2.12 3.38 -18.65
N SER A 117 -0.83 3.48 -18.32
CA SER A 117 0.27 3.17 -19.23
C SER A 117 1.59 2.91 -18.49
N THR A 118 2.58 2.37 -19.19
CA THR A 118 3.92 2.06 -18.65
C THR A 118 4.92 3.24 -18.71
N ASN A 119 4.46 4.45 -19.04
CA ASN A 119 5.30 5.66 -19.09
C ASN A 119 5.74 6.19 -17.70
N ASN A 120 6.43 7.32 -17.62
CA ASN A 120 6.88 7.90 -16.33
C ASN A 120 5.83 8.78 -15.62
N ASN A 121 4.60 8.84 -16.12
CA ASN A 121 3.56 9.67 -15.51
C ASN A 121 2.88 8.91 -14.37
N ARG A 122 3.06 9.36 -13.12
CA ARG A 122 2.42 8.78 -11.92
C ARG A 122 0.88 8.72 -12.01
N PHE A 123 0.26 9.62 -12.78
CA PHE A 123 -1.20 9.64 -12.97
C PHE A 123 -1.69 8.57 -13.95
N SER A 124 -0.79 7.93 -14.67
CA SER A 124 -1.08 6.84 -15.60
C SER A 124 -0.81 5.46 -14.98
N LYS A 125 -0.74 5.34 -13.65
CA LYS A 125 -0.37 4.10 -12.96
C LYS A 125 -1.53 3.53 -12.16
N SER A 126 -2.24 2.56 -12.71
CA SER A 126 -3.42 1.97 -12.04
C SER A 126 -3.33 0.45 -12.00
N LEU A 127 -3.69 -0.13 -10.85
CA LEU A 127 -3.48 -1.55 -10.57
C LEU A 127 -4.14 -2.46 -11.60
N TRP A 128 -5.45 -2.33 -11.81
CA TRP A 128 -6.24 -3.26 -12.63
C TRP A 128 -5.70 -3.39 -14.07
N PRO A 129 -5.59 -2.30 -14.86
CA PRO A 129 -5.09 -2.42 -16.23
C PRO A 129 -3.61 -2.82 -16.30
N LEU A 130 -2.77 -2.33 -15.39
CA LEU A 130 -1.33 -2.64 -15.41
C LEU A 130 -1.01 -4.04 -14.91
N ALA A 131 -1.84 -4.62 -14.05
CA ALA A 131 -1.70 -6.02 -13.63
C ALA A 131 -1.93 -6.96 -14.81
N TRP A 132 -3.01 -6.79 -15.57
CA TRP A 132 -3.25 -7.60 -16.77
C TRP A 132 -2.20 -7.40 -17.86
N TYR A 133 -1.74 -6.15 -18.06
CA TYR A 133 -0.62 -5.86 -18.94
C TYR A 133 0.67 -6.57 -18.49
N GLY A 134 1.00 -6.48 -17.21
CA GLY A 134 2.17 -7.09 -16.60
C GLY A 134 2.14 -8.62 -16.70
N ILE A 135 0.98 -9.25 -16.46
CA ILE A 135 0.77 -10.69 -16.65
C ILE A 135 1.05 -11.10 -18.09
N HIS A 136 0.46 -10.39 -19.06
CA HIS A 136 0.71 -10.65 -20.48
C HIS A 136 2.20 -10.51 -20.83
N LYS A 137 2.85 -9.43 -20.38
CA LYS A 137 4.28 -9.18 -20.63
C LYS A 137 5.18 -10.24 -20.01
N ALA A 138 4.86 -10.69 -18.78
CA ALA A 138 5.58 -11.77 -18.13
C ALA A 138 5.45 -13.09 -18.90
N ASN A 139 4.23 -13.45 -19.32
CA ASN A 139 4.00 -14.65 -20.15
C ASN A 139 4.70 -14.57 -21.51
N LEU A 140 4.74 -13.38 -22.12
CA LEU A 140 5.46 -13.16 -23.37
C LEU A 140 6.96 -13.37 -23.20
N GLY A 141 7.55 -12.85 -22.12
CA GLY A 141 8.96 -13.09 -21.79
C GLY A 141 9.22 -14.58 -21.54
N LEU A 142 8.40 -15.25 -20.74
CA LEU A 142 8.57 -16.68 -20.41
C LEU A 142 8.46 -17.58 -21.63
N ALA A 143 7.50 -17.32 -22.52
CA ALA A 143 7.28 -18.10 -23.74
C ALA A 143 8.38 -17.92 -24.80
N ASN A 144 9.24 -16.92 -24.66
CA ASN A 144 10.34 -16.64 -25.59
C ASN A 144 11.72 -16.72 -24.92
N LEU A 145 11.80 -17.28 -23.70
CA LEU A 145 13.05 -17.36 -22.94
C LEU A 145 14.09 -18.27 -23.62
N ASP A 146 13.64 -19.23 -24.42
CA ASP A 146 14.47 -20.09 -25.27
C ASP A 146 15.19 -19.30 -26.38
N LYS A 147 14.63 -18.17 -26.82
CA LYS A 147 15.24 -17.27 -27.80
C LYS A 147 16.35 -16.41 -27.23
N LEU A 148 16.52 -16.39 -25.91
CA LEU A 148 17.66 -15.75 -25.25
C LEU A 148 18.92 -16.59 -25.46
N THR A 149 19.63 -16.39 -26.56
CA THR A 149 20.75 -17.25 -26.96
C THR A 149 22.11 -16.77 -26.45
N ASP A 150 22.32 -15.45 -26.32
CA ASP A 150 23.58 -14.85 -25.86
C ASP A 150 23.46 -14.38 -24.39
N ALA A 151 23.33 -15.35 -23.49
CA ALA A 151 23.27 -15.12 -22.04
C ALA A 151 23.80 -16.32 -21.27
N THR A 152 24.43 -16.05 -20.13
CA THR A 152 24.82 -17.04 -19.13
C THR A 152 23.60 -17.66 -18.45
N ASP A 153 23.78 -18.81 -17.80
CA ASP A 153 22.72 -19.43 -17.00
C ASP A 153 22.28 -18.53 -15.83
N GLU A 154 23.23 -17.80 -15.22
CA GLU A 154 22.91 -16.79 -14.19
C GLU A 154 21.96 -15.74 -14.74
N GLU A 155 22.30 -15.11 -15.87
CA GLU A 155 21.47 -14.10 -16.54
C GLU A 155 20.08 -14.63 -16.94
N ARG A 156 20.01 -15.85 -17.47
CA ARG A 156 18.74 -16.51 -17.81
C ARG A 156 17.87 -16.72 -16.58
N ASN A 157 18.46 -17.18 -15.48
CA ASN A 157 17.76 -17.38 -14.21
C ASN A 157 17.28 -16.05 -13.61
N LEU A 158 18.09 -15.00 -13.69
CA LEU A 158 17.73 -13.65 -13.25
C LEU A 158 16.54 -13.09 -14.02
N ILE A 159 16.49 -13.28 -15.34
CA ILE A 159 15.32 -12.89 -16.15
C ILE A 159 14.10 -13.73 -15.76
N LYS A 160 14.23 -15.06 -15.78
CA LYS A 160 13.12 -15.97 -15.50
C LYS A 160 12.50 -15.72 -14.12
N GLY A 161 13.32 -15.58 -13.09
CA GLY A 161 12.88 -15.34 -11.72
C GLY A 161 12.11 -14.02 -11.57
N GLN A 162 12.54 -12.95 -12.23
CA GLN A 162 11.80 -11.68 -12.23
C GLN A 162 10.45 -11.79 -12.93
N LEU A 163 10.39 -12.45 -14.11
CA LEU A 163 9.14 -12.66 -14.85
C LEU A 163 8.12 -13.46 -14.03
N LEU A 164 8.58 -14.55 -13.39
CA LEU A 164 7.75 -15.39 -12.52
C LEU A 164 7.23 -14.60 -11.31
N PHE A 165 8.11 -13.89 -10.61
CA PHE A 165 7.70 -13.08 -9.46
C PHE A 165 6.60 -12.10 -9.84
N PHE A 166 6.77 -11.35 -10.93
CA PHE A 166 5.78 -10.36 -11.33
C PHE A 166 4.46 -11.00 -11.78
N ARG A 167 4.51 -12.14 -12.49
CA ARG A 167 3.29 -12.87 -12.84
C ARG A 167 2.52 -13.31 -11.58
N GLY A 168 3.22 -13.86 -10.58
CA GLY A 168 2.63 -14.22 -9.30
C GLY A 168 2.12 -13.00 -8.53
N TRP A 169 2.88 -11.90 -8.50
CA TRP A 169 2.55 -10.67 -7.79
C TRP A 169 1.31 -9.98 -8.35
N PHE A 170 1.20 -9.83 -9.67
CA PHE A 170 0.00 -9.24 -10.28
C PHE A 170 -1.25 -10.08 -10.04
N HIS A 171 -1.16 -11.42 -10.13
CA HIS A 171 -2.29 -12.27 -9.76
C HIS A 171 -2.64 -12.15 -8.27
N PHE A 172 -1.64 -12.11 -7.37
CA PHE A 172 -1.84 -11.91 -5.94
C PHE A 172 -2.58 -10.60 -5.65
N GLU A 173 -2.13 -9.49 -6.25
CA GLU A 173 -2.74 -8.17 -6.07
C GLU A 173 -4.18 -8.13 -6.59
N LEU A 174 -4.49 -8.80 -7.70
CA LEU A 174 -5.86 -8.91 -8.18
C LEU A 174 -6.71 -9.77 -7.23
N MET A 175 -6.27 -10.98 -6.91
CA MET A 175 -7.09 -11.90 -6.14
C MET A 175 -7.38 -11.41 -4.72
N GLN A 176 -6.47 -10.66 -4.06
CA GLN A 176 -6.75 -10.11 -2.73
C GLN A 176 -7.96 -9.16 -2.72
N TYR A 177 -8.27 -8.48 -3.83
CA TYR A 177 -9.42 -7.58 -3.94
C TYR A 177 -10.67 -8.25 -4.55
N PHE A 178 -10.47 -9.18 -5.49
CA PHE A 178 -11.54 -9.69 -6.34
C PHE A 178 -11.88 -11.18 -6.12
N GLY A 179 -11.11 -11.89 -5.31
CA GLY A 179 -11.27 -13.32 -5.07
C GLY A 179 -10.66 -14.14 -6.20
N GLY A 180 -11.11 -15.39 -6.34
CA GLY A 180 -10.65 -16.27 -7.42
C GLY A 180 -10.94 -15.70 -8.81
N LEU A 181 -9.95 -15.76 -9.70
CA LEU A 181 -9.97 -15.22 -11.07
C LEU A 181 -9.43 -16.26 -12.06
N PRO A 182 -9.57 -16.07 -13.37
CA PRO A 182 -8.78 -16.84 -14.32
C PRO A 182 -7.29 -16.58 -14.07
N TYR A 183 -6.50 -17.63 -13.85
CA TYR A 183 -5.05 -17.53 -13.72
C TYR A 183 -4.41 -17.69 -15.10
N ILE A 184 -3.87 -16.60 -15.64
CA ILE A 184 -3.29 -16.58 -17.00
C ILE A 184 -1.78 -16.80 -16.89
N ASP A 185 -1.35 -18.04 -17.08
CA ASP A 185 0.06 -18.47 -17.04
C ASP A 185 0.65 -18.78 -18.43
N THR A 186 -0.09 -18.44 -19.49
CA THR A 186 0.29 -18.66 -20.89
C THR A 186 -0.03 -17.45 -21.76
N LEU A 187 0.54 -17.42 -22.97
CA LEU A 187 0.15 -16.46 -23.99
C LEU A 187 -1.21 -16.82 -24.56
N LEU A 188 -2.17 -15.92 -24.40
CA LEU A 188 -3.48 -16.07 -25.00
C LEU A 188 -3.43 -15.68 -26.49
N PRO A 189 -3.97 -16.52 -27.39
CA PRO A 189 -4.05 -16.20 -28.81
C PRO A 189 -5.05 -15.06 -29.06
N SER A 190 -4.69 -14.11 -29.94
CA SER A 190 -5.53 -12.94 -30.24
C SER A 190 -6.75 -13.25 -31.11
N ASP A 191 -6.80 -14.43 -31.74
CA ASP A 191 -7.84 -14.86 -32.68
C ASP A 191 -8.83 -15.86 -32.07
N LYS A 192 -8.71 -16.20 -30.78
CA LYS A 192 -9.63 -17.12 -30.09
C LYS A 192 -10.49 -16.39 -29.08
N GLN A 193 -11.70 -16.90 -28.90
CA GLN A 193 -12.57 -16.47 -27.83
C GLN A 193 -11.98 -16.87 -26.48
N LEU A 194 -12.02 -15.94 -25.52
CA LEU A 194 -11.64 -16.21 -24.14
C LEU A 194 -12.66 -17.14 -23.48
N THR A 195 -12.18 -18.21 -22.85
CA THR A 195 -13.02 -19.26 -22.24
C THR A 195 -12.50 -19.73 -20.87
N LEU A 196 -11.48 -19.06 -20.33
CA LEU A 196 -10.82 -19.47 -19.09
C LEU A 196 -11.79 -19.37 -17.89
N PRO A 197 -12.03 -20.43 -17.12
CA PRO A 197 -12.91 -20.33 -15.95
C PRO A 197 -12.27 -19.47 -14.85
N ARG A 198 -13.10 -18.90 -13.98
CA ARG A 198 -12.63 -18.43 -12.68
C ARG A 198 -12.21 -19.64 -11.85
N LEU A 199 -10.97 -19.64 -11.37
CA LEU A 199 -10.52 -20.62 -10.39
C LEU A 199 -11.00 -20.21 -8.98
N SER A 200 -10.99 -21.15 -8.04
CA SER A 200 -11.12 -20.82 -6.62
C SER A 200 -9.93 -19.97 -6.13
N TYR A 201 -10.06 -19.32 -4.98
CA TYR A 201 -8.95 -18.54 -4.41
C TYR A 201 -7.74 -19.44 -4.15
N ASN A 202 -7.94 -20.62 -3.57
CA ASN A 202 -6.85 -21.55 -3.26
C ASN A 202 -6.13 -22.04 -4.51
N GLU A 203 -6.85 -22.36 -5.60
CA GLU A 203 -6.21 -22.75 -6.87
C GLU A 203 -5.39 -21.61 -7.48
N CYS A 204 -5.88 -20.36 -7.44
CA CYS A 204 -5.09 -19.19 -7.82
C CYS A 204 -3.84 -19.04 -6.94
N ALA A 205 -4.00 -19.19 -5.63
CA ALA A 205 -2.92 -19.04 -4.66
C ALA A 205 -1.85 -20.12 -4.84
N ASP A 206 -2.22 -21.36 -5.14
CA ASP A 206 -1.24 -22.44 -5.41
C ASP A 206 -0.43 -22.15 -6.68
N LYS A 207 -1.07 -21.60 -7.72
CA LYS A 207 -0.36 -21.17 -8.94
C LYS A 207 0.58 -19.98 -8.69
N ALA A 208 0.11 -18.96 -7.95
CA ALA A 208 0.97 -17.84 -7.55
C ALA A 208 2.13 -18.30 -6.66
N ALA A 209 1.88 -19.25 -5.76
CA ALA A 209 2.92 -19.83 -4.91
C ALA A 209 3.99 -20.56 -5.72
N ALA A 210 3.62 -21.30 -6.77
CA ALA A 210 4.58 -21.95 -7.66
C ALA A 210 5.49 -20.90 -8.34
N ASP A 211 4.90 -19.81 -8.85
CA ASP A 211 5.64 -18.69 -9.44
C ASP A 211 6.61 -18.04 -8.42
N PHE A 212 6.14 -17.75 -7.20
CA PHE A 212 6.98 -17.16 -6.16
C PHE A 212 8.08 -18.09 -5.66
N GLN A 213 7.81 -19.39 -5.52
CA GLN A 213 8.79 -20.37 -5.09
C GLN A 213 9.88 -20.53 -6.13
N GLU A 214 9.53 -20.71 -7.41
CA GLU A 214 10.52 -20.81 -8.48
C GLU A 214 11.30 -19.49 -8.65
N ALA A 215 10.64 -18.33 -8.53
CA ALA A 215 11.33 -17.05 -8.50
C ALA A 215 12.33 -16.95 -7.35
N ALA A 216 11.94 -17.39 -6.15
CA ALA A 216 12.83 -17.41 -5.00
C ALA A 216 14.05 -18.31 -5.28
N ASP A 217 13.87 -19.48 -5.86
CA ASP A 217 14.96 -20.42 -6.13
C ASP A 217 15.98 -19.87 -7.15
N LEU A 218 15.51 -19.09 -8.12
CA LEU A 218 16.33 -18.53 -9.21
C LEU A 218 16.99 -17.19 -8.86
N LEU A 219 16.36 -16.36 -8.01
CA LEU A 219 16.83 -15.01 -7.74
C LEU A 219 17.92 -14.97 -6.65
N PRO A 220 18.84 -13.98 -6.72
CA PRO A 220 19.86 -13.78 -5.71
C PRO A 220 19.24 -13.17 -4.45
N ILE A 221 19.95 -13.26 -3.32
CA ILE A 221 19.62 -12.47 -2.12
C ILE A 221 20.01 -11.00 -2.35
N ASN A 222 21.21 -10.78 -2.88
CA ASN A 222 21.72 -9.46 -3.20
C ASN A 222 22.24 -9.43 -4.64
N TRP A 223 21.65 -8.58 -5.46
CA TRP A 223 22.03 -8.36 -6.85
C TRP A 223 23.46 -7.84 -7.01
N ASP A 224 23.97 -7.07 -6.04
CA ASP A 224 25.35 -6.54 -6.10
C ASP A 224 26.41 -7.66 -6.06
N ASN A 225 26.03 -8.87 -5.65
CA ASN A 225 26.90 -10.04 -5.63
C ASN A 225 26.88 -10.86 -6.94
N THR A 226 25.97 -10.58 -7.87
CA THR A 226 25.87 -11.30 -9.16
C THR A 226 26.77 -10.68 -10.22
N THR A 227 27.08 -11.41 -11.29
CA THR A 227 27.88 -10.85 -12.40
C THR A 227 27.14 -9.71 -13.08
N ALA A 228 25.85 -9.89 -13.36
CA ALA A 228 25.00 -8.90 -14.01
C ALA A 228 24.78 -7.65 -13.14
N GLY A 229 24.56 -7.82 -11.82
CA GLY A 229 24.25 -6.70 -10.93
C GLY A 229 25.44 -5.79 -10.64
N LYS A 230 26.68 -6.27 -10.80
CA LYS A 230 27.90 -5.44 -10.70
C LYS A 230 27.93 -4.28 -11.70
N ASN A 231 27.24 -4.40 -12.83
CA ASN A 231 27.10 -3.30 -13.80
C ASN A 231 26.30 -2.10 -13.25
N THR A 232 25.50 -2.34 -12.22
CA THR A 232 24.65 -1.34 -11.54
C THR A 232 24.89 -1.37 -10.02
N LEU A 233 26.14 -1.61 -9.61
CA LEU A 233 26.54 -1.74 -8.21
C LEU A 233 25.98 -0.60 -7.33
N GLY A 234 25.31 -0.97 -6.24
CA GLY A 234 24.70 -0.02 -5.30
C GLY A 234 23.40 0.63 -5.79
N LYS A 235 22.87 0.20 -6.95
CA LYS A 235 21.61 0.72 -7.55
C LYS A 235 20.57 -0.37 -7.80
N ASN A 236 20.75 -1.55 -7.21
CA ASN A 236 19.89 -2.72 -7.45
C ASN A 236 18.79 -2.92 -6.40
N GLN A 237 18.63 -2.00 -5.43
CA GLN A 237 17.75 -2.18 -4.27
C GLN A 237 16.25 -2.36 -4.60
N LEU A 238 15.83 -1.96 -5.80
CA LEU A 238 14.45 -2.14 -6.27
C LEU A 238 14.25 -3.40 -7.11
N ARG A 239 15.33 -4.07 -7.53
CA ARG A 239 15.22 -5.30 -8.31
C ARG A 239 14.68 -6.42 -7.44
N ILE A 240 13.71 -7.18 -7.95
CA ILE A 240 13.14 -8.33 -7.25
C ILE A 240 14.24 -9.31 -6.90
N ASN A 241 14.28 -9.75 -5.65
CA ASN A 241 15.26 -10.70 -5.14
C ASN A 241 14.57 -11.88 -4.42
N LYS A 242 15.37 -12.84 -3.95
CA LYS A 242 14.90 -14.03 -3.22
C LYS A 242 14.05 -13.69 -1.99
N ILE A 243 14.42 -12.65 -1.25
CA ILE A 243 13.72 -12.25 -0.03
C ILE A 243 12.33 -11.70 -0.34
N MET A 244 12.21 -10.89 -1.39
CA MET A 244 10.91 -10.39 -1.85
C MET A 244 10.00 -11.55 -2.29
N ALA A 245 10.54 -12.49 -3.07
CA ALA A 245 9.79 -13.66 -3.54
C ALA A 245 9.32 -14.56 -2.39
N LEU A 246 10.20 -14.90 -1.43
CA LEU A 246 9.82 -15.69 -0.25
C LEU A 246 8.81 -14.97 0.65
N SER A 247 8.92 -13.65 0.80
CA SER A 247 7.98 -12.89 1.62
C SER A 247 6.59 -12.84 0.99
N TYR A 248 6.49 -12.71 -0.34
CA TYR A 248 5.21 -12.82 -1.04
C TYR A 248 4.69 -14.26 -1.11
N LEU A 249 5.55 -15.27 -1.18
CA LEU A 249 5.15 -16.67 -1.03
C LEU A 249 4.44 -16.91 0.30
N GLY A 250 5.04 -16.44 1.41
CA GLY A 250 4.44 -16.53 2.74
C GLY A 250 3.13 -15.77 2.83
N LYS A 251 3.07 -14.53 2.32
CA LYS A 251 1.86 -13.70 2.34
C LYS A 251 0.72 -14.33 1.52
N ASN A 252 1.03 -14.86 0.35
CA ASN A 252 0.10 -15.57 -0.51
C ASN A 252 -0.52 -16.79 0.21
N TYR A 253 0.32 -17.61 0.85
CA TYR A 253 -0.17 -18.74 1.63
C TYR A 253 -0.99 -18.31 2.84
N LEU A 254 -0.58 -17.27 3.58
CA LEU A 254 -1.35 -16.79 4.73
C LEU A 254 -2.73 -16.25 4.30
N TRP A 255 -2.81 -15.56 3.15
CA TRP A 255 -4.07 -15.13 2.59
C TRP A 255 -4.95 -16.33 2.23
N ALA A 256 -4.43 -17.33 1.50
CA ALA A 256 -5.17 -18.57 1.20
C ALA A 256 -5.64 -19.30 2.48
N GLY A 257 -4.82 -19.25 3.52
CA GLY A 257 -5.13 -19.80 4.85
C GLY A 257 -6.16 -18.99 5.65
N SER A 258 -6.42 -17.73 5.30
CA SER A 258 -7.28 -16.85 6.09
C SER A 258 -8.78 -17.16 5.93
N PRO A 259 -9.62 -16.90 6.96
CA PRO A 259 -11.04 -17.25 6.99
C PRO A 259 -11.86 -16.98 5.72
N LEU A 260 -11.78 -15.77 5.15
CA LEU A 260 -12.57 -15.41 3.97
C LEU A 260 -12.18 -16.22 2.72
N MET A 261 -10.87 -16.41 2.52
CA MET A 261 -10.31 -17.06 1.34
C MET A 261 -10.57 -18.56 1.42
N ASN A 262 -10.37 -19.13 2.61
CA ASN A 262 -10.70 -20.52 2.89
C ASN A 262 -12.20 -20.78 2.72
N GLN A 263 -13.07 -19.86 3.18
CA GLN A 263 -14.51 -19.98 3.01
C GLN A 263 -14.89 -19.95 1.53
N SER A 264 -14.32 -19.03 0.76
CA SER A 264 -14.62 -18.92 -0.67
C SER A 264 -14.15 -20.13 -1.48
N SER A 265 -13.17 -20.89 -0.99
CA SER A 265 -12.63 -22.08 -1.67
C SER A 265 -13.20 -23.41 -1.16
N THR A 266 -13.53 -23.52 0.13
CA THR A 266 -13.88 -24.80 0.79
C THR A 266 -15.21 -24.78 1.54
N GLY A 267 -15.80 -23.59 1.75
CA GLY A 267 -16.96 -23.38 2.61
C GLY A 267 -16.64 -23.22 4.10
N SER A 268 -15.40 -23.45 4.55
CA SER A 268 -15.00 -23.25 5.95
C SER A 268 -14.56 -21.81 6.26
N ALA A 269 -15.18 -21.19 7.26
CA ALA A 269 -14.84 -19.83 7.74
C ALA A 269 -13.75 -19.82 8.82
N THR A 270 -13.01 -20.92 9.01
CA THR A 270 -11.85 -20.98 9.91
C THR A 270 -10.56 -20.87 9.10
N TYR A 271 -9.43 -20.72 9.80
CA TYR A 271 -8.13 -20.82 9.14
C TYR A 271 -7.92 -22.22 8.53
N ASN A 272 -7.26 -22.26 7.38
CA ASN A 272 -6.71 -23.50 6.82
C ASN A 272 -5.28 -23.70 7.34
N THR A 273 -5.15 -24.66 8.27
CA THR A 273 -3.88 -24.89 8.98
C THR A 273 -2.72 -25.27 8.07
N ASP A 274 -2.96 -25.96 6.95
CA ASP A 274 -1.89 -26.39 6.04
C ASP A 274 -1.28 -25.19 5.30
N TYR A 275 -2.13 -24.27 4.82
CA TYR A 275 -1.65 -23.02 4.24
C TYR A 275 -0.94 -22.14 5.28
N CYS A 276 -1.44 -22.07 6.51
CA CYS A 276 -0.76 -21.36 7.60
C CYS A 276 0.62 -21.94 7.90
N LYS A 277 0.79 -23.26 7.92
CA LYS A 277 2.12 -23.89 8.08
C LYS A 277 3.06 -23.56 6.92
N LYS A 278 2.59 -23.65 5.67
CA LYS A 278 3.38 -23.24 4.49
C LYS A 278 3.81 -21.77 4.56
N ALA A 279 2.91 -20.90 5.02
CA ALA A 279 3.22 -19.48 5.24
C ALA A 279 4.28 -19.30 6.32
N ALA A 280 4.12 -19.98 7.46
CA ALA A 280 5.07 -19.95 8.56
C ALA A 280 6.47 -20.39 8.13
N ASP A 281 6.58 -21.47 7.33
CA ASP A 281 7.85 -21.96 6.81
C ASP A 281 8.52 -20.97 5.85
N ALA A 282 7.75 -20.33 4.98
CA ALA A 282 8.27 -19.32 4.06
C ALA A 282 8.80 -18.08 4.81
N PHE A 283 8.04 -17.59 5.79
CA PHE A 283 8.47 -16.46 6.62
C PHE A 283 9.63 -16.81 7.55
N ALA A 284 9.66 -18.02 8.12
CA ALA A 284 10.79 -18.51 8.90
C ALA A 284 12.10 -18.42 8.10
N LYS A 285 12.11 -18.88 6.84
CA LYS A 285 13.28 -18.76 5.95
C LYS A 285 13.71 -17.31 5.74
N VAL A 286 12.76 -16.40 5.51
CA VAL A 286 13.05 -14.96 5.36
C VAL A 286 13.72 -14.42 6.62
N LEU A 287 13.08 -14.62 7.77
CA LEU A 287 13.54 -14.04 9.03
C LEU A 287 14.90 -14.62 9.44
N GLN A 288 15.16 -15.91 9.21
CA GLN A 288 16.48 -16.51 9.42
C GLN A 288 17.57 -15.85 8.57
N LEU A 289 17.30 -15.61 7.29
CA LEU A 289 18.26 -14.96 6.40
C LEU A 289 18.53 -13.51 6.83
N CYS A 290 17.50 -12.79 7.29
CA CYS A 290 17.63 -11.43 7.81
C CYS A 290 18.39 -11.38 9.15
N GLU A 291 17.99 -12.18 10.14
CA GLU A 291 18.57 -12.17 11.49
C GLU A 291 20.01 -12.71 11.52
N SER A 292 20.37 -13.64 10.62
CA SER A 292 21.76 -14.10 10.47
C SER A 292 22.67 -13.10 9.75
N GLY A 293 22.12 -12.05 9.16
CA GLY A 293 22.84 -11.08 8.33
C GLY A 293 23.16 -11.58 6.91
N ALA A 294 22.67 -12.76 6.52
CA ALA A 294 22.83 -13.27 5.16
C ALA A 294 22.06 -12.44 4.13
N ALA A 295 20.94 -11.83 4.54
CA ALA A 295 20.16 -10.89 3.74
C ALA A 295 20.29 -9.46 4.28
N PRO A 296 20.32 -8.43 3.40
CA PRO A 296 20.57 -7.03 3.78
C PRO A 296 19.34 -6.33 4.35
N TYR A 297 18.46 -7.05 5.05
CA TYR A 297 17.22 -6.52 5.62
C TYR A 297 17.22 -6.60 7.14
N SER A 298 16.85 -5.51 7.80
CA SER A 298 16.73 -5.42 9.25
C SER A 298 15.76 -4.31 9.64
N LEU A 299 15.12 -4.45 10.80
CA LEU A 299 14.26 -3.41 11.35
C LEU A 299 15.08 -2.14 11.58
N LEU A 300 14.52 -0.99 11.19
CA LEU A 300 15.12 0.28 11.56
C LEU A 300 14.97 0.49 13.08
N PRO A 301 15.98 1.05 13.76
CA PRO A 301 15.83 1.45 15.15
C PRO A 301 14.70 2.47 15.27
N PHE A 302 13.99 2.49 16.40
CA PHE A 302 12.81 3.35 16.54
C PHE A 302 13.11 4.86 16.42
N SER A 303 14.34 5.28 16.74
CA SER A 303 14.81 6.66 16.49
C SER A 303 14.81 7.04 15.00
N LYS A 304 14.77 6.07 14.10
CA LYS A 304 14.66 6.21 12.64
C LYS A 304 13.37 5.59 12.09
N TYR A 305 12.35 5.35 12.93
CA TYR A 305 11.11 4.69 12.50
C TYR A 305 10.47 5.37 11.29
N SER A 306 10.44 6.70 11.28
CA SER A 306 9.86 7.50 10.19
C SER A 306 10.63 7.42 8.87
N ASP A 307 11.91 7.01 8.89
CA ASP A 307 12.71 6.79 7.67
C ASP A 307 12.16 5.63 6.82
N ASN A 308 11.24 4.82 7.37
CA ASN A 308 10.46 3.85 6.61
C ASN A 308 9.54 4.51 5.57
N PHE A 309 9.09 5.74 5.82
CA PHE A 309 7.99 6.37 5.08
C PHE A 309 8.38 7.69 4.42
N TYR A 310 9.28 8.46 5.03
CA TYR A 310 9.78 9.69 4.46
C TYR A 310 11.25 9.96 4.77
N THR A 311 11.93 10.71 3.91
CA THR A 311 13.26 11.29 4.18
C THR A 311 13.22 12.80 3.96
N THR A 312 14.08 13.53 4.66
CA THR A 312 14.24 14.99 4.51
C THR A 312 15.71 15.36 4.66
N GLY A 313 16.21 16.28 3.83
CA GLY A 313 17.60 16.74 3.83
C GLY A 313 18.60 15.68 3.35
N GLN A 314 18.12 14.61 2.71
CA GLN A 314 18.93 13.44 2.33
C GLN A 314 19.01 13.28 0.81
N ASN A 315 19.09 14.40 0.07
CA ASN A 315 19.21 14.42 -1.40
C ASN A 315 18.18 13.51 -2.12
N TRP A 316 16.90 13.65 -1.75
CA TRP A 316 15.78 12.89 -2.30
C TRP A 316 15.87 11.36 -2.15
N LEU A 317 16.65 10.86 -1.17
CA LEU A 317 16.76 9.44 -0.87
C LEU A 317 15.37 8.80 -0.71
N MET A 318 15.11 7.70 -1.42
CA MET A 318 13.86 6.97 -1.25
C MET A 318 13.76 6.39 0.17
N PRO A 319 12.68 6.67 0.93
CA PRO A 319 12.48 6.12 2.27
C PRO A 319 12.22 4.61 2.23
N GLY A 320 12.52 3.93 3.34
CA GLY A 320 12.38 2.49 3.55
C GLY A 320 13.60 1.82 4.16
N GLY A 321 14.77 2.49 4.14
CA GLY A 321 16.00 2.02 4.77
C GLY A 321 16.32 0.54 4.48
N THR A 322 16.71 -0.18 5.52
CA THR A 322 16.94 -1.64 5.53
C THR A 322 15.69 -2.46 5.77
N GLU A 323 14.55 -1.83 6.06
CA GLU A 323 13.35 -2.53 6.53
C GLU A 323 12.35 -2.79 5.41
N ALA A 324 12.30 -1.92 4.39
CA ALA A 324 11.39 -2.08 3.27
C ALA A 324 11.79 -3.26 2.37
N ILE A 325 10.93 -4.27 2.32
CA ILE A 325 11.11 -5.51 1.56
C ILE A 325 10.76 -5.27 0.10
N PHE A 326 9.58 -4.71 -0.19
CA PHE A 326 9.13 -4.46 -1.56
C PHE A 326 8.55 -3.05 -1.74
N ARG A 327 9.07 -2.34 -2.74
CA ARG A 327 8.70 -0.98 -3.15
C ARG A 327 8.74 -0.89 -4.66
N GLY A 328 7.83 -0.10 -5.24
CA GLY A 328 7.89 0.28 -6.64
C GLY A 328 8.93 1.38 -6.88
N PRO A 329 9.25 1.66 -8.16
CA PRO A 329 9.97 2.87 -8.52
C PRO A 329 9.13 4.10 -8.19
N TYR A 330 9.80 5.19 -7.79
CA TYR A 330 9.21 6.52 -7.70
C TYR A 330 9.64 7.35 -8.91
N TYR A 331 8.72 8.19 -9.41
CA TYR A 331 8.96 8.98 -10.63
C TYR A 331 9.72 10.28 -10.36
N GLY A 332 9.64 10.80 -9.14
CA GLY A 332 10.40 11.97 -8.72
C GLY A 332 10.16 12.26 -7.25
N GLY A 333 11.22 12.60 -6.52
CA GLY A 333 11.17 12.78 -5.06
C GLY A 333 10.19 13.87 -4.62
N ASN A 334 10.08 14.94 -5.39
CA ASN A 334 9.18 16.06 -5.11
C ASN A 334 7.71 15.80 -5.46
N SER A 335 7.36 14.60 -5.94
CA SER A 335 5.98 14.28 -6.34
C SER A 335 5.01 14.34 -5.15
N SER A 336 5.50 14.09 -3.94
CA SER A 336 4.71 14.11 -2.71
C SER A 336 4.35 15.51 -2.21
N ASN A 337 5.07 16.57 -2.66
CA ASN A 337 4.80 17.95 -2.26
C ASN A 337 3.40 18.42 -2.69
N TRP A 338 2.97 18.01 -3.88
CA TRP A 338 1.64 18.31 -4.41
C TRP A 338 0.64 17.21 -4.07
N GLY A 339 0.83 16.55 -2.93
CA GLY A 339 0.02 15.42 -2.50
C GLY A 339 0.15 15.04 -1.04
N THR A 340 0.76 13.89 -0.78
CA THR A 340 0.84 13.28 0.55
C THR A 340 1.37 14.22 1.63
N SER A 341 2.27 15.16 1.31
CA SER A 341 2.81 16.09 2.30
C SER A 341 1.78 17.11 2.83
N LYS A 342 0.68 17.35 2.10
CA LYS A 342 -0.30 18.41 2.39
C LYS A 342 -1.64 17.89 2.88
N GLN A 343 -1.87 16.58 2.88
CA GLN A 343 -3.19 16.00 3.11
C GLN A 343 -3.54 15.71 4.58
N TYR A 344 -2.59 15.89 5.50
CA TYR A 344 -2.75 15.58 6.94
C TYR A 344 -2.70 16.80 7.87
N THR A 345 -2.57 18.00 7.32
CA THR A 345 -2.46 19.26 8.10
C THR A 345 -3.73 20.10 7.96
N PRO A 346 -4.37 20.56 9.07
CA PRO A 346 -5.51 21.48 9.02
C PRO A 346 -5.24 22.77 8.27
N ALA A 347 -6.21 23.26 7.49
CA ALA A 347 -6.05 24.42 6.61
C ALA A 347 -5.67 25.72 7.35
N ILE A 348 -5.98 25.80 8.65
CA ILE A 348 -5.61 26.96 9.48
C ILE A 348 -4.09 27.14 9.57
N VAL A 349 -3.32 26.05 9.53
CA VAL A 349 -1.84 26.07 9.52
C VAL A 349 -1.20 25.42 8.28
N GLY A 350 -1.97 24.70 7.47
CA GLY A 350 -1.54 24.11 6.22
C GLY A 350 -1.72 25.05 5.02
N GLU A 351 -1.10 24.70 3.89
CA GLU A 351 -1.37 25.33 2.59
C GLU A 351 -2.56 24.68 1.85
N GLY A 352 -2.89 23.43 2.18
CA GLY A 352 -4.01 22.67 1.61
C GLY A 352 -5.14 22.46 2.62
N THR A 353 -6.18 21.73 2.20
CA THR A 353 -7.20 21.25 3.13
C THR A 353 -6.76 19.92 3.73
N LEU A 354 -7.06 19.72 5.01
CA LEU A 354 -6.97 18.40 5.62
C LEU A 354 -7.92 17.45 4.90
N ILE A 355 -7.39 16.31 4.45
CA ILE A 355 -8.18 15.33 3.70
C ILE A 355 -8.47 14.11 4.56
N PHE A 356 -7.46 13.50 5.15
CA PHE A 356 -7.61 12.25 5.90
C PHE A 356 -7.27 12.47 7.38
N THR A 357 -8.14 11.96 8.25
CA THR A 357 -7.98 12.04 9.71
C THR A 357 -8.08 10.66 10.32
N PRO A 358 -7.22 10.30 11.28
CA PRO A 358 -7.32 9.03 11.97
C PRO A 358 -8.60 9.02 12.82
N THR A 359 -9.36 7.94 12.80
CA THR A 359 -10.57 7.79 13.62
C THR A 359 -10.20 7.56 15.08
N ALA A 360 -11.04 8.01 16.02
CA ALA A 360 -10.71 7.90 17.44
C ALA A 360 -10.61 6.43 17.89
N ASN A 361 -11.53 5.58 17.45
CA ASN A 361 -11.54 4.15 17.77
C ASN A 361 -10.32 3.40 17.22
N TYR A 362 -9.72 3.87 16.12
CA TYR A 362 -8.46 3.29 15.64
C TYR A 362 -7.26 3.78 16.45
N VAL A 363 -7.27 5.05 16.88
CA VAL A 363 -6.24 5.62 17.78
C VAL A 363 -6.22 4.91 19.14
N ASP A 364 -7.33 4.32 19.57
CA ASP A 364 -7.40 3.58 20.83
C ASP A 364 -6.65 2.23 20.80
N TYR A 365 -6.35 1.69 19.61
CA TYR A 365 -5.47 0.51 19.50
C TYR A 365 -4.06 0.78 20.01
N TYR A 366 -3.61 2.04 19.96
CA TYR A 366 -2.38 2.47 20.63
C TYR A 366 -2.64 2.49 22.13
N GLY A 367 -2.38 1.36 22.78
CA GLY A 367 -2.57 1.19 24.22
C GLY A 367 -1.59 2.00 25.07
N MET A 368 -1.23 1.43 26.21
CA MET A 368 -0.30 2.02 27.16
C MET A 368 1.14 1.53 26.91
N ALA A 369 2.13 2.27 27.41
CA ALA A 369 3.56 1.95 27.23
C ALA A 369 3.97 0.58 27.80
N ASN A 370 3.22 0.07 28.80
CA ASN A 370 3.38 -1.27 29.34
C ASN A 370 2.84 -2.38 28.42
N GLY A 371 2.33 -2.04 27.24
CA GLY A 371 1.82 -3.00 26.26
C GLY A 371 0.35 -3.36 26.42
N LEU A 372 -0.33 -2.90 27.48
CA LEU A 372 -1.74 -3.21 27.72
C LEU A 372 -2.69 -2.34 26.88
N PRO A 373 -3.82 -2.89 26.39
CA PRO A 373 -4.84 -2.12 25.69
C PRO A 373 -5.56 -1.13 26.63
N ILE A 374 -6.33 -0.21 26.05
CA ILE A 374 -7.25 0.66 26.78
C ILE A 374 -8.68 0.14 26.55
N PRO A 375 -9.33 -0.48 27.55
CA PRO A 375 -10.65 -1.09 27.33
C PRO A 375 -11.79 -0.06 27.12
N ASP A 376 -11.70 1.09 27.78
CA ASP A 376 -12.70 2.16 27.73
C ASP A 376 -12.01 3.51 27.99
N ILE A 377 -11.93 4.37 26.97
CA ILE A 377 -11.24 5.67 27.08
C ILE A 377 -11.91 6.64 28.04
N THR A 378 -13.13 6.37 28.49
CA THR A 378 -13.89 7.26 29.38
C THR A 378 -13.70 6.93 30.86
N LYS A 379 -12.98 5.84 31.18
CA LYS A 379 -12.81 5.34 32.54
C LYS A 379 -11.34 5.16 32.87
N ALA A 380 -10.98 5.44 34.12
CA ALA A 380 -9.65 5.08 34.62
C ALA A 380 -9.52 3.56 34.66
N ASP A 381 -8.33 3.06 34.28
CA ASP A 381 -8.01 1.64 34.34
C ASP A 381 -6.68 1.44 35.10
N PRO A 382 -6.75 0.95 36.35
CA PRO A 382 -5.56 0.69 37.16
C PRO A 382 -4.62 -0.36 36.55
N ALA A 383 -5.11 -1.31 35.74
CA ALA A 383 -4.28 -2.37 35.18
C ALA A 383 -3.33 -1.82 34.11
N SER A 384 -3.85 -1.06 33.16
CA SER A 384 -3.04 -0.38 32.14
C SER A 384 -2.36 0.90 32.65
N GLY A 385 -2.90 1.52 33.70
CA GLY A 385 -2.48 2.83 34.20
C GLY A 385 -3.10 4.00 33.43
N TYR A 386 -4.13 3.74 32.63
CA TYR A 386 -4.84 4.77 31.86
C TYR A 386 -5.69 5.67 32.77
N ASP A 387 -5.64 6.98 32.49
CA ASP A 387 -6.42 8.00 33.18
C ASP A 387 -7.14 8.89 32.14
N PRO A 388 -8.48 8.94 32.13
CA PRO A 388 -9.25 9.73 31.17
C PRO A 388 -9.09 11.25 31.37
N GLU A 389 -8.59 11.72 32.53
CA GLU A 389 -8.25 13.13 32.72
C GLU A 389 -6.89 13.49 32.11
N TYR A 390 -6.03 12.49 31.86
CA TYR A 390 -4.72 12.63 31.22
C TYR A 390 -4.55 11.61 30.07
N PRO A 391 -5.44 11.62 29.06
CA PRO A 391 -5.59 10.53 28.09
C PRO A 391 -4.37 10.33 27.17
N TRP A 392 -3.45 11.28 27.16
CA TRP A 392 -2.22 11.27 26.35
C TRP A 392 -1.00 10.79 27.12
N LYS A 393 -1.10 10.58 28.44
CA LYS A 393 0.05 10.23 29.29
C LYS A 393 0.31 8.73 29.25
N GLY A 394 1.59 8.33 29.13
CA GLY A 394 2.01 6.93 29.25
C GLY A 394 1.51 6.01 28.14
N ARG A 395 1.20 6.53 26.96
CA ARG A 395 0.74 5.76 25.78
C ARG A 395 1.90 5.01 25.12
N ASP A 396 1.57 4.04 24.27
CA ASP A 396 2.52 3.38 23.36
C ASP A 396 3.41 4.43 22.65
N PRO A 397 4.76 4.30 22.63
CA PRO A 397 5.63 5.28 21.99
C PRO A 397 5.29 5.61 20.53
N ARG A 398 4.70 4.66 19.79
CA ARG A 398 4.23 4.87 18.41
C ARG A 398 3.08 5.87 18.32
N PHE A 399 2.24 5.98 19.36
CA PHE A 399 1.19 7.02 19.43
C PHE A 399 1.80 8.42 19.27
N TYR A 400 2.92 8.69 19.95
CA TYR A 400 3.59 9.99 19.89
C TYR A 400 4.36 10.23 18.58
N ASN A 401 4.68 9.16 17.84
CA ASN A 401 5.27 9.26 16.50
C ASN A 401 4.19 9.57 15.45
N ASP A 402 3.10 8.80 15.50
CA ASP A 402 2.12 8.70 14.42
C ASP A 402 0.96 9.70 14.56
N ILE A 403 0.58 10.06 15.79
CA ILE A 403 -0.64 10.82 16.08
C ILE A 403 -0.30 12.19 16.67
N VAL A 404 -0.98 13.22 16.16
CA VAL A 404 -1.05 14.54 16.80
C VAL A 404 -2.34 14.62 17.60
N TYR A 405 -2.19 14.79 18.92
CA TYR A 405 -3.26 15.00 19.90
C TYR A 405 -3.27 16.45 20.38
N ASP A 406 -4.24 16.79 21.23
CA ASP A 406 -4.42 18.16 21.70
C ASP A 406 -3.20 18.73 22.44
N GLY A 407 -2.86 19.96 22.10
CA GLY A 407 -1.75 20.70 22.71
C GLY A 407 -0.36 20.39 22.14
N VAL A 408 -0.22 19.44 21.22
CA VAL A 408 1.04 19.24 20.50
C VAL A 408 1.44 20.51 19.76
N LYS A 409 2.70 20.95 19.92
CA LYS A 409 3.26 22.07 19.15
C LYS A 409 3.41 21.63 17.69
N VAL A 410 2.58 22.16 16.79
CA VAL A 410 2.59 21.77 15.38
C VAL A 410 3.42 22.73 14.52
N VAL A 411 3.49 24.01 14.87
CA VAL A 411 4.40 24.97 14.22
C VAL A 411 5.66 25.11 15.07
N GLN A 412 6.81 24.72 14.53
CA GLN A 412 8.08 24.63 15.26
C GLN A 412 8.80 25.98 15.33
N GLY A 413 8.91 26.66 14.20
CA GLY A 413 9.60 27.93 14.00
C GLY A 413 8.74 29.15 14.29
N SER A 414 9.07 30.28 13.67
CA SER A 414 8.31 31.53 13.87
C SER A 414 6.93 31.46 13.22
N THR A 415 5.93 32.05 13.88
CA THR A 415 4.57 32.19 13.33
C THR A 415 4.02 33.56 13.69
N THR A 416 3.14 34.08 12.84
CA THR A 416 2.32 35.27 13.15
C THR A 416 1.00 34.89 13.83
N ASP A 417 0.72 33.60 13.97
CA ASP A 417 -0.52 33.05 14.52
C ASP A 417 -0.23 32.16 15.73
N GLU A 418 0.18 32.79 16.84
CA GLU A 418 0.54 32.09 18.08
C GLU A 418 -0.64 31.32 18.68
N ALA A 419 -1.87 31.78 18.46
CA ALA A 419 -3.08 31.09 18.90
C ALA A 419 -3.23 29.68 18.28
N ASN A 420 -2.65 29.47 17.09
CA ASN A 420 -2.67 28.22 16.34
C ASN A 420 -1.30 27.55 16.25
N ARG A 421 -0.36 27.90 17.13
CA ARG A 421 0.93 27.19 17.20
C ARG A 421 0.79 25.75 17.70
N TYR A 422 -0.18 25.52 18.59
CA TYR A 422 -0.46 24.24 19.21
C TYR A 422 -1.78 23.67 18.67
N ALA A 423 -1.88 22.35 18.56
CA ALA A 423 -3.08 21.69 18.07
C ALA A 423 -4.27 21.98 19.00
N ASN A 424 -5.27 22.73 18.51
CA ASN A 424 -6.49 23.07 19.24
C ASN A 424 -7.62 22.10 18.88
N LEU A 425 -7.53 20.88 19.42
CA LEU A 425 -8.40 19.74 19.11
C LEU A 425 -9.51 19.51 20.14
N TYR A 426 -9.59 20.29 21.22
CA TYR A 426 -10.73 20.26 22.15
C TYR A 426 -12.08 20.53 21.45
N SER A 427 -13.17 19.96 21.97
CA SER A 427 -14.52 20.24 21.49
C SER A 427 -15.56 19.71 22.44
N ASP A 428 -16.58 20.53 22.73
CA ASP A 428 -17.79 20.13 23.44
C ASP A 428 -18.85 19.46 22.53
N GLY A 429 -18.53 19.18 21.27
CA GLY A 429 -19.45 18.61 20.28
C GLY A 429 -20.25 19.64 19.48
N THR A 430 -20.14 20.94 19.79
CA THR A 430 -20.80 22.03 19.09
C THR A 430 -19.81 22.83 18.24
N ILE A 431 -20.33 23.53 17.23
CA ILE A 431 -19.50 24.41 16.37
C ILE A 431 -18.90 25.56 17.18
N SER A 432 -19.61 26.07 18.18
CA SER A 432 -19.16 27.19 19.02
C SER A 432 -18.15 26.79 20.10
N GLY A 433 -18.20 25.55 20.58
CA GLY A 433 -17.34 25.04 21.64
C GLY A 433 -16.17 24.19 21.15
N GLN A 434 -15.83 24.27 19.86
CA GLN A 434 -14.71 23.54 19.27
C GLN A 434 -13.45 24.40 19.15
N GLY A 435 -12.29 23.78 19.31
CA GLY A 435 -11.00 24.37 19.01
C GLY A 435 -10.83 24.63 17.51
N SER A 436 -9.90 25.52 17.18
CA SER A 436 -9.71 26.02 15.81
C SER A 436 -9.32 24.95 14.79
N TYR A 437 -8.92 23.75 15.26
CA TYR A 437 -8.52 22.63 14.41
C TYR A 437 -9.67 21.65 14.16
N ARG A 438 -10.90 21.90 14.65
CA ARG A 438 -12.01 20.93 14.64
C ARG A 438 -13.09 21.15 13.58
N ASN A 439 -12.91 22.12 12.67
CA ASN A 439 -13.86 22.32 11.57
C ASN A 439 -13.93 21.07 10.67
N PRO A 440 -15.10 20.41 10.50
CA PRO A 440 -15.17 19.14 9.75
C PRO A 440 -14.73 19.20 8.27
N SER A 441 -14.75 20.40 7.67
CA SER A 441 -14.41 20.62 6.26
C SER A 441 -12.94 21.02 6.05
N THR A 442 -12.28 21.56 7.08
CA THR A 442 -10.92 22.14 6.96
C THR A 442 -9.95 21.70 8.05
N GLY A 443 -10.42 20.95 9.04
CA GLY A 443 -9.71 20.45 10.20
C GLY A 443 -10.20 19.07 10.62
N SER A 444 -9.77 18.61 11.79
CA SER A 444 -10.03 17.28 12.33
C SER A 444 -11.52 17.05 12.63
N ARG A 445 -12.07 15.98 12.07
CA ARG A 445 -13.40 15.46 12.42
C ARG A 445 -13.40 14.63 13.70
N THR A 446 -12.23 14.15 14.12
CA THR A 446 -12.11 13.03 15.05
C THR A 446 -11.47 13.42 16.39
N GLY A 447 -10.85 14.59 16.48
CA GLY A 447 -10.07 15.00 17.65
C GLY A 447 -8.59 14.59 17.58
N TYR A 448 -8.17 13.99 16.46
CA TYR A 448 -6.78 13.60 16.18
C TYR A 448 -6.35 14.02 14.76
N LEU A 449 -5.05 14.12 14.53
CA LEU A 449 -4.46 14.25 13.18
C LEU A 449 -3.38 13.18 12.98
N LEU A 450 -3.15 12.82 11.71
CA LEU A 450 -2.11 11.87 11.32
C LEU A 450 -0.79 12.60 11.04
N LYS A 451 0.32 12.00 11.47
CA LYS A 451 1.68 12.51 11.24
C LYS A 451 2.64 11.44 10.73
N LYS A 452 2.34 10.14 10.87
CA LYS A 452 3.21 9.01 10.50
C LYS A 452 4.00 9.20 9.19
N PHE A 453 3.37 9.76 8.16
CA PHE A 453 3.95 9.91 6.82
C PHE A 453 4.61 11.26 6.53
N ILE A 454 4.52 12.24 7.44
CA ILE A 454 5.04 13.59 7.20
C ILE A 454 5.83 14.13 8.41
N PRO A 455 6.91 14.90 8.18
CA PRO A 455 7.49 15.72 9.24
C PRO A 455 6.45 16.68 9.84
N ILE A 456 6.55 16.98 11.14
CA ILE A 456 5.68 17.99 11.79
C ILE A 456 5.79 19.38 11.14
N THR A 457 6.93 19.65 10.49
CA THR A 457 7.23 20.89 9.78
C THR A 457 6.50 21.02 8.44
N CYS A 458 5.72 20.03 8.00
CA CYS A 458 4.86 20.12 6.81
C CYS A 458 3.62 21.00 7.09
N ASN A 459 3.88 22.30 7.26
CA ASN A 459 2.91 23.37 7.45
C ASN A 459 3.42 24.66 6.80
N LYS A 460 2.55 25.66 6.63
CA LYS A 460 2.85 26.89 5.85
C LYS A 460 3.87 27.82 6.50
N TYR A 461 4.21 27.60 7.78
CA TYR A 461 5.16 28.43 8.52
C TYR A 461 6.57 27.83 8.51
N ASP A 462 6.68 26.52 8.75
CA ASP A 462 7.95 25.80 8.77
C ASP A 462 8.42 25.37 7.37
N ASN A 463 7.49 25.29 6.41
CA ASN A 463 7.75 24.97 5.00
C ASN A 463 8.59 23.68 4.82
N GLY A 464 8.27 22.63 5.57
CA GLY A 464 9.00 21.34 5.58
C GLY A 464 8.91 20.55 4.28
N TYR A 465 8.02 20.93 3.37
CA TYR A 465 7.87 20.37 2.03
C TYR A 465 8.56 21.20 0.93
N ASP A 466 9.27 22.27 1.31
CA ASP A 466 10.02 23.08 0.36
C ASP A 466 11.02 22.23 -0.44
N TYR A 467 11.26 22.61 -1.70
CA TYR A 467 12.17 21.89 -2.58
C TYR A 467 13.58 21.74 -1.97
N SER A 468 14.06 22.76 -1.25
CA SER A 468 15.37 22.73 -0.56
C SER A 468 15.44 21.72 0.58
N LYS A 469 14.30 21.31 1.15
CA LYS A 469 14.23 20.27 2.18
C LYS A 469 14.34 18.87 1.58
N SER A 470 14.19 18.72 0.27
CA SER A 470 14.30 17.42 -0.42
C SER A 470 13.44 16.32 0.22
N LEU A 471 12.21 16.67 0.61
CA LEU A 471 11.25 15.76 1.24
C LEU A 471 10.80 14.70 0.24
N ASN A 472 11.14 13.44 0.50
CA ASN A 472 10.65 12.30 -0.28
C ASN A 472 9.73 11.45 0.58
N ILE A 473 8.53 11.13 0.09
CA ILE A 473 7.54 10.29 0.79
C ILE A 473 7.18 9.12 -0.12
N HIS A 474 7.36 7.91 0.40
CA HIS A 474 7.04 6.68 -0.31
C HIS A 474 6.77 5.56 0.70
N ILE A 475 5.61 4.91 0.63
CA ILE A 475 5.25 3.82 1.54
C ILE A 475 5.56 2.47 0.85
N PRO A 476 6.23 1.53 1.52
CA PRO A 476 6.46 0.20 0.96
C PRO A 476 5.18 -0.63 0.90
N TYR A 477 5.08 -1.52 -0.10
CA TYR A 477 4.02 -2.54 -0.18
C TYR A 477 4.19 -3.63 0.89
N MET A 478 5.42 -3.82 1.37
CA MET A 478 5.78 -4.76 2.41
C MET A 478 7.09 -4.33 3.06
N ARG A 479 7.17 -4.44 4.39
CA ARG A 479 8.38 -4.22 5.17
C ARG A 479 8.58 -5.35 6.19
N LEU A 480 9.77 -5.45 6.77
CA LEU A 480 10.15 -6.59 7.61
C LEU A 480 9.24 -6.76 8.84
N ALA A 481 8.69 -5.68 9.40
CA ALA A 481 7.70 -5.80 10.49
C ALA A 481 6.41 -6.51 10.06
N ASP A 482 5.97 -6.32 8.80
CA ASP A 482 4.83 -7.08 8.24
C ASP A 482 5.14 -8.58 8.26
N VAL A 483 6.36 -8.96 7.86
CA VAL A 483 6.83 -10.36 7.84
C VAL A 483 6.84 -10.98 9.24
N TYR A 484 7.32 -10.28 10.27
CA TYR A 484 7.27 -10.77 11.65
C TYR A 484 5.84 -11.02 12.14
N LEU A 485 4.92 -10.09 11.87
CA LEU A 485 3.54 -10.21 12.35
C LEU A 485 2.74 -11.23 11.54
N MET A 486 3.01 -11.37 10.24
CA MET A 486 2.45 -12.45 9.42
C MET A 486 3.01 -13.83 9.83
N TYR A 487 4.29 -13.91 10.21
CA TYR A 487 4.87 -15.12 10.79
C TYR A 487 4.19 -15.51 12.10
N ALA A 488 4.00 -14.55 13.02
CA ALA A 488 3.31 -14.80 14.28
C ALA A 488 1.90 -15.35 14.06
N GLU A 489 1.14 -14.76 13.13
CA GLU A 489 -0.20 -15.24 12.77
C GLU A 489 -0.17 -16.64 12.16
N ALA A 490 0.70 -16.85 11.18
CA ALA A 490 0.84 -18.12 10.47
C ALA A 490 1.23 -19.27 11.41
N VAL A 491 2.11 -19.01 12.37
CA VAL A 491 2.52 -19.99 13.39
C VAL A 491 1.39 -20.27 14.36
N ALA A 492 0.78 -19.23 14.92
CA ALA A 492 -0.28 -19.38 15.92
C ALA A 492 -1.45 -20.22 15.35
N GLU A 493 -1.94 -19.85 14.17
CA GLU A 493 -3.07 -20.52 13.52
C GLU A 493 -2.66 -21.86 12.87
N GLY A 494 -1.44 -21.98 12.37
CA GLY A 494 -0.94 -23.22 11.74
C GLY A 494 -0.68 -24.34 12.75
N TYR A 495 -0.19 -23.99 13.94
CA TYR A 495 0.21 -24.96 14.98
C TYR A 495 -0.71 -24.96 16.20
N GLY A 496 -1.74 -24.11 16.22
CA GLY A 496 -2.78 -24.12 17.27
C GLY A 496 -2.35 -23.49 18.59
N SER A 497 -1.23 -22.77 18.64
CA SER A 497 -0.69 -22.21 19.89
C SER A 497 0.21 -20.99 19.65
N PRO A 498 0.09 -19.92 20.47
CA PRO A 498 0.97 -18.76 20.39
C PRO A 498 2.40 -19.05 20.88
N SER A 499 2.60 -20.14 21.63
CA SER A 499 3.91 -20.63 22.07
C SER A 499 4.55 -21.61 21.09
N ALA A 500 3.87 -21.96 20.00
CA ALA A 500 4.45 -22.78 18.94
C ALA A 500 5.49 -22.00 18.14
N SER A 501 6.34 -22.73 17.41
CA SER A 501 7.32 -22.19 16.48
C SER A 501 7.52 -23.15 15.30
N VAL A 502 8.08 -22.63 14.20
CA VAL A 502 8.60 -23.50 13.14
C VAL A 502 9.90 -24.12 13.61
N ALA A 503 10.02 -25.45 13.56
CA ALA A 503 11.15 -26.19 14.13
C ALA A 503 12.52 -25.72 13.59
N SER A 504 12.60 -25.31 12.32
CA SER A 504 13.84 -24.82 11.72
C SER A 504 14.29 -23.47 12.30
N TYR A 505 13.37 -22.65 12.82
CA TYR A 505 13.62 -21.28 13.22
C TYR A 505 13.55 -21.05 14.74
N GLY A 506 12.69 -21.77 15.45
CA GLY A 506 12.61 -21.77 16.92
C GLY A 506 11.94 -20.56 17.55
N LYS A 507 11.78 -19.43 16.83
CA LYS A 507 11.08 -18.24 17.35
C LYS A 507 9.57 -18.49 17.45
N THR A 508 8.96 -18.27 18.61
CA THR A 508 7.52 -18.46 18.79
C THR A 508 6.70 -17.32 18.17
N ALA A 509 5.38 -17.49 18.06
CA ALA A 509 4.51 -16.39 17.62
C ALA A 509 4.57 -15.19 18.59
N ILE A 510 4.63 -15.46 19.90
CA ILE A 510 4.79 -14.42 20.93
C ILE A 510 6.14 -13.70 20.77
N ASP A 511 7.23 -14.45 20.56
CA ASP A 511 8.56 -13.85 20.39
C ASP A 511 8.61 -12.93 19.17
N ALA A 512 7.97 -13.31 18.06
CA ALA A 512 7.91 -12.51 16.86
C ALA A 512 7.14 -11.18 17.07
N VAL A 513 6.07 -11.19 17.87
CA VAL A 513 5.39 -9.96 18.30
C VAL A 513 6.31 -9.11 19.19
N ASN A 514 6.99 -9.75 20.14
CA ASN A 514 7.87 -9.06 21.07
C ASN A 514 9.07 -8.40 20.38
N VAL A 515 9.60 -8.94 19.27
CA VAL A 515 10.61 -8.25 18.45
C VAL A 515 10.13 -6.87 17.99
N ILE A 516 8.86 -6.74 17.60
CA ILE A 516 8.27 -5.46 17.18
C ILE A 516 8.08 -4.52 18.37
N ARG A 517 7.60 -5.05 19.50
CA ARG A 517 7.39 -4.27 20.74
C ARG A 517 8.70 -3.77 21.33
N ASP A 518 9.73 -4.61 21.35
CA ASP A 518 11.08 -4.26 21.80
C ASP A 518 11.65 -3.13 20.96
N ARG A 519 11.49 -3.20 19.63
CA ARG A 519 11.90 -2.10 18.76
C ARG A 519 11.22 -0.80 19.18
N ALA A 520 9.91 -0.82 19.41
CA ALA A 520 9.12 0.37 19.75
C ALA A 520 9.30 0.85 21.20
N GLY A 521 9.89 0.04 22.09
CA GLY A 521 9.98 0.33 23.52
C GLY A 521 8.66 0.12 24.26
N VAL A 522 7.86 -0.85 23.83
CA VAL A 522 6.55 -1.22 24.40
C VAL A 522 6.69 -2.50 25.23
N GLY A 523 5.96 -2.61 26.34
CA GLY A 523 5.94 -3.84 27.13
C GLY A 523 5.49 -5.06 26.32
N HIS A 524 6.10 -6.22 26.58
CA HIS A 524 5.83 -7.48 25.90
C HIS A 524 4.35 -7.90 25.97
N VAL A 525 3.96 -8.87 25.14
CA VAL A 525 2.62 -9.50 25.22
C VAL A 525 2.35 -9.93 26.66
N ALA A 526 1.31 -9.39 27.29
CA ALA A 526 0.98 -9.70 28.67
C ALA A 526 0.56 -11.18 28.83
N ALA A 527 0.81 -11.76 30.01
CA ALA A 527 0.56 -13.17 30.28
C ALA A 527 -0.90 -13.60 29.99
N GLU A 528 -1.85 -12.71 30.20
CA GLU A 528 -3.28 -12.94 29.92
C GLU A 528 -3.59 -13.19 28.43
N PHE A 529 -2.73 -12.73 27.52
CA PHE A 529 -2.88 -12.95 26.08
C PHE A 529 -2.10 -14.15 25.56
N GLN A 530 -1.34 -14.87 26.40
CA GLN A 530 -0.44 -15.94 25.94
C GLN A 530 -1.05 -17.35 26.05
N GLY A 531 -2.13 -17.51 26.82
CA GLY A 531 -2.64 -18.84 27.20
C GLY A 531 -3.42 -19.59 26.11
N SER A 532 -3.94 -18.90 25.09
CA SER A 532 -4.76 -19.50 24.03
C SER A 532 -4.77 -18.64 22.77
N LEU A 533 -5.20 -19.22 21.63
CA LEU A 533 -5.43 -18.44 20.41
C LEU A 533 -6.54 -17.40 20.56
N ASP A 534 -7.62 -17.72 21.29
CA ASP A 534 -8.71 -16.79 21.52
C ASP A 534 -8.28 -15.53 22.27
N ALA A 535 -7.28 -15.64 23.16
CA ALA A 535 -6.70 -14.51 23.86
C ALA A 535 -5.59 -13.82 23.04
N PHE A 536 -4.75 -14.59 22.34
CA PHE A 536 -3.60 -14.08 21.60
C PHE A 536 -3.99 -13.36 20.30
N MET A 537 -4.91 -13.92 19.53
CA MET A 537 -5.22 -13.42 18.19
C MET A 537 -5.79 -11.99 18.18
N PRO A 538 -6.71 -11.60 19.08
CA PRO A 538 -7.12 -10.20 19.19
C PRO A 538 -5.95 -9.26 19.49
N GLU A 539 -5.00 -9.69 20.34
CA GLU A 539 -3.82 -8.90 20.71
C GLU A 539 -2.83 -8.79 19.54
N LEU A 540 -2.59 -9.87 18.79
CA LEU A 540 -1.80 -9.85 17.56
C LEU A 540 -2.43 -8.93 16.51
N ARG A 541 -3.76 -8.96 16.35
CA ARG A 541 -4.49 -8.07 15.44
C ARG A 541 -4.37 -6.61 15.87
N ARG A 542 -4.34 -6.33 17.17
CA ARG A 542 -4.09 -4.98 17.72
C ARG A 542 -2.66 -4.54 17.45
N GLU A 543 -1.66 -5.39 17.71
CA GLU A 543 -0.27 -5.08 17.40
C GLU A 543 -0.09 -4.77 15.92
N ARG A 544 -0.72 -5.56 15.03
CA ARG A 544 -0.71 -5.32 13.59
C ARG A 544 -1.40 -4.01 13.20
N ALA A 545 -2.49 -3.64 13.89
CA ALA A 545 -3.15 -2.35 13.67
C ALA A 545 -2.27 -1.16 14.08
N VAL A 546 -1.51 -1.29 15.18
CA VAL A 546 -0.61 -0.23 15.65
C VAL A 546 0.64 -0.14 14.76
N GLU A 547 1.33 -1.26 14.56
CA GLU A 547 2.59 -1.28 13.84
C GLU A 547 2.40 -0.87 12.38
N LEU A 548 1.40 -1.44 11.69
CA LEU A 548 1.15 -1.20 10.26
C LEU A 548 0.07 -0.13 10.01
N SER A 549 -0.16 0.75 10.99
CA SER A 549 -1.21 1.77 10.93
C SER A 549 -1.11 2.63 9.66
N PHE A 550 -2.24 2.82 8.96
CA PHE A 550 -2.39 3.68 7.78
C PHE A 550 -1.54 3.31 6.54
N GLU A 551 -0.90 2.13 6.53
CA GLU A 551 -0.02 1.66 5.45
C GLU A 551 -0.79 0.85 4.37
N GLY A 552 -2.12 0.93 4.31
CA GLY A 552 -2.93 0.23 3.28
C GLY A 552 -3.24 -1.25 3.57
N HIS A 553 -2.90 -1.76 4.76
CA HIS A 553 -3.14 -3.16 5.13
C HIS A 553 -4.54 -3.41 5.74
N ARG A 554 -5.07 -2.46 6.51
CA ARG A 554 -6.22 -2.68 7.39
C ARG A 554 -7.46 -3.21 6.69
N PHE A 555 -7.76 -2.68 5.50
CA PHE A 555 -8.92 -3.12 4.72
C PHE A 555 -8.86 -4.60 4.34
N ASN A 556 -7.71 -5.06 3.86
CA ASN A 556 -7.52 -6.46 3.47
C ASN A 556 -7.42 -7.38 4.71
N ASP A 557 -6.83 -6.90 5.80
CA ASP A 557 -6.80 -7.61 7.08
C ASP A 557 -8.22 -7.85 7.64
N LEU A 558 -9.07 -6.81 7.68
CA LEU A 558 -10.46 -6.97 8.10
C LEU A 558 -11.26 -7.90 7.19
N ARG A 559 -11.00 -7.88 5.89
CA ARG A 559 -11.66 -8.78 4.93
C ARG A 559 -11.24 -10.22 5.16
N ARG A 560 -9.94 -10.50 5.19
CA ARG A 560 -9.41 -11.87 5.32
C ARG A 560 -9.79 -12.52 6.65
N TRP A 561 -9.88 -11.75 7.73
CA TRP A 561 -10.38 -12.19 9.03
C TRP A 561 -11.90 -12.25 9.16
N MET A 562 -12.65 -11.88 8.12
CA MET A 562 -14.11 -11.76 8.14
C MET A 562 -14.66 -10.77 9.19
N LEU A 563 -13.90 -9.73 9.50
CA LEU A 563 -14.25 -8.70 10.49
C LEU A 563 -14.84 -7.42 9.88
N LEU A 564 -14.70 -7.22 8.56
CA LEU A 564 -15.13 -5.98 7.87
C LEU A 564 -16.57 -5.54 8.18
N ILE A 565 -17.50 -6.49 8.34
CA ILE A 565 -18.94 -6.21 8.59
C ILE A 565 -19.33 -6.36 10.06
N LYS A 566 -18.36 -6.55 10.96
CA LYS A 566 -18.59 -6.81 12.38
C LYS A 566 -18.32 -5.57 13.20
N ARG A 567 -19.22 -5.25 14.14
CA ARG A 567 -18.90 -4.28 15.19
C ARG A 567 -17.76 -4.82 16.08
N PRO A 568 -16.83 -3.96 16.54
CA PRO A 568 -16.81 -2.50 16.38
C PRO A 568 -16.15 -2.01 15.07
N TYR A 569 -15.63 -2.89 14.22
CA TYR A 569 -14.91 -2.51 12.99
C TYR A 569 -15.76 -1.77 11.94
N THR A 570 -17.09 -1.80 12.05
CA THR A 570 -17.98 -0.97 11.21
C THR A 570 -18.05 0.50 11.65
N LEU A 571 -17.59 0.82 12.85
CA LEU A 571 -17.70 2.15 13.44
C LEU A 571 -16.49 3.02 13.07
N LYS A 572 -16.74 4.31 12.86
CA LYS A 572 -15.73 5.38 12.90
C LYS A 572 -16.18 6.40 13.92
N THR A 573 -15.31 6.73 14.86
CA THR A 573 -15.65 7.58 16.01
C THR A 573 -14.80 8.86 16.06
N ALA A 574 -15.26 9.79 16.89
CA ALA A 574 -14.56 11.02 17.26
C ALA A 574 -14.52 11.16 18.79
N VAL A 575 -13.45 11.78 19.29
CA VAL A 575 -13.29 12.12 20.70
C VAL A 575 -13.64 13.59 20.97
N TYR A 576 -14.28 13.85 22.09
CA TYR A 576 -14.71 15.16 22.56
C TYR A 576 -14.30 15.33 24.02
N PHE A 577 -13.83 16.52 24.37
CA PHE A 577 -13.34 16.86 25.70
C PHE A 577 -13.17 18.37 25.83
N ASP A 578 -13.16 18.83 27.08
CA ASP A 578 -12.89 20.20 27.47
C ASP A 578 -11.48 20.30 28.05
N ARG A 579 -10.73 21.35 27.67
CA ARG A 579 -9.46 21.67 28.36
C ARG A 579 -9.76 22.16 29.77
N THR A 580 -8.96 21.74 30.73
CA THR A 580 -9.04 22.25 32.10
C THR A 580 -7.64 22.42 32.70
N GLY A 581 -7.55 23.22 33.76
CA GLY A 581 -6.27 23.55 34.39
C GLY A 581 -5.35 24.41 33.53
N THR A 582 -4.08 24.48 33.91
CA THR A 582 -3.07 25.27 33.19
C THR A 582 -2.60 24.52 31.94
N PHE A 583 -2.69 25.17 30.79
CA PHE A 583 -2.21 24.61 29.52
C PHE A 583 -0.68 24.53 29.49
N ASN A 584 -0.16 23.31 29.45
CA ASN A 584 1.25 23.00 29.38
C ASN A 584 1.73 22.94 27.93
N THR A 585 2.51 23.93 27.55
CA THR A 585 3.12 24.04 26.21
C THR A 585 4.43 23.28 26.06
N THR A 586 5.03 22.85 27.17
CA THR A 586 6.32 22.12 27.19
C THR A 586 6.11 20.62 27.08
N ASP A 587 5.14 20.08 27.82
CA ASP A 587 4.75 18.67 27.77
C ASP A 587 3.23 18.54 27.68
N PRO A 588 2.67 18.45 26.46
CA PRO A 588 1.22 18.35 26.29
C PRO A 588 0.62 17.05 26.83
N ARG A 589 1.45 16.05 27.20
CA ARG A 589 0.98 14.83 27.89
C ARG A 589 0.48 15.11 29.30
N GLN A 590 0.87 16.23 29.90
CA GLN A 590 0.41 16.66 31.21
C GLN A 590 -0.81 17.59 31.14
N ASN A 591 -1.36 17.85 29.94
CA ASN A 591 -2.58 18.63 29.82
C ASN A 591 -3.76 17.83 30.35
N ARG A 592 -4.48 18.43 31.29
CA ARG A 592 -5.68 17.83 31.89
C ARG A 592 -6.90 18.14 31.02
N VAL A 593 -7.77 17.15 30.87
CA VAL A 593 -9.06 17.30 30.19
C VAL A 593 -10.22 16.89 31.10
N GLN A 594 -11.42 17.33 30.77
CA GLN A 594 -12.67 16.94 31.39
C GLN A 594 -13.72 16.58 30.35
N ASN A 595 -14.78 15.90 30.78
CA ASN A 595 -15.90 15.50 29.92
C ASN A 595 -15.47 14.70 28.68
N LEU A 596 -14.41 13.91 28.83
CA LEU A 596 -13.89 13.03 27.79
C LEU A 596 -14.96 12.01 27.41
N ARG A 597 -15.31 11.99 26.13
CA ARG A 597 -16.28 11.04 25.56
C ARG A 597 -15.96 10.73 24.12
N GLU A 598 -16.37 9.53 23.71
CA GLU A 598 -16.33 9.10 22.32
C GLU A 598 -17.75 9.13 21.71
N GLN A 599 -17.84 9.50 20.43
CA GLN A 599 -19.09 9.47 19.68
C GLN A 599 -18.89 8.79 18.32
N ILE A 600 -19.85 7.97 17.93
CA ILE A 600 -19.93 7.43 16.56
C ILE A 600 -20.28 8.58 15.61
N ILE A 601 -19.43 8.78 14.60
CA ILE A 601 -19.64 9.79 13.54
C ILE A 601 -19.98 9.16 12.19
N LEU A 602 -19.71 7.86 12.03
CA LEU A 602 -20.10 7.06 10.89
C LEU A 602 -20.19 5.59 11.29
N GLU A 603 -21.24 4.90 10.84
CA GLU A 603 -21.32 3.45 10.87
C GLU A 603 -21.50 2.91 9.45
N ARG A 604 -20.64 1.96 9.08
CA ARG A 604 -20.63 1.33 7.76
C ARG A 604 -21.66 0.21 7.71
N ASN A 605 -22.69 0.38 6.89
CA ASN A 605 -23.75 -0.61 6.69
C ASN A 605 -23.36 -1.68 5.67
N PHE A 606 -22.31 -2.43 5.98
CA PHE A 606 -21.82 -3.49 5.10
C PHE A 606 -22.55 -4.81 5.28
N THR A 607 -22.88 -5.43 4.16
CA THR A 607 -23.33 -6.83 4.05
C THR A 607 -22.24 -7.74 3.49
N THR A 608 -22.51 -9.05 3.43
CA THR A 608 -21.56 -10.08 2.95
C THR A 608 -20.98 -9.83 1.55
N LYS A 609 -21.69 -9.11 0.65
CA LYS A 609 -21.15 -8.76 -0.67
C LYS A 609 -19.89 -7.89 -0.60
N HIS A 610 -19.75 -7.09 0.45
CA HIS A 610 -18.62 -6.16 0.62
C HIS A 610 -17.33 -6.85 1.05
N TYR A 611 -17.31 -8.18 1.24
CA TYR A 611 -16.04 -8.89 1.36
C TYR A 611 -15.25 -8.95 0.06
N TRP A 612 -15.88 -8.71 -1.10
CA TRP A 612 -15.21 -8.67 -2.39
C TRP A 612 -15.58 -7.38 -3.14
N LEU A 613 -14.63 -6.81 -3.87
CA LEU A 613 -14.95 -5.74 -4.80
C LEU A 613 -15.75 -6.31 -5.99
N PRO A 614 -16.73 -5.58 -6.54
CA PRO A 614 -17.40 -5.99 -7.77
C PRO A 614 -16.41 -5.98 -8.94
N LEU A 615 -16.51 -6.97 -9.82
CA LEU A 615 -15.80 -6.99 -11.10
C LEU A 615 -16.47 -6.02 -12.07
N LYS A 616 -15.73 -5.53 -13.07
CA LYS A 616 -16.29 -4.69 -14.13
C LYS A 616 -17.37 -5.45 -14.91
N ASN A 617 -18.45 -4.75 -15.27
CA ASN A 617 -19.50 -5.32 -16.11
C ASN A 617 -18.99 -5.71 -17.49
N SER A 618 -18.04 -4.95 -18.04
CA SER A 618 -17.35 -5.30 -19.29
C SER A 618 -16.67 -6.66 -19.24
N ASP A 619 -16.13 -7.03 -18.07
CA ASP A 619 -15.28 -8.22 -17.94
C ASP A 619 -16.13 -9.47 -17.72
N VAL A 620 -17.17 -9.38 -16.89
CA VAL A 620 -18.09 -10.51 -16.62
C VAL A 620 -19.03 -10.82 -17.79
N THR A 621 -19.07 -9.93 -18.80
CA THR A 621 -19.84 -10.15 -20.04
C THR A 621 -18.97 -10.66 -21.20
N LEU A 622 -17.65 -10.80 -21.01
CA LEU A 622 -16.73 -11.31 -22.05
C LEU A 622 -17.09 -12.73 -22.48
N TYR A 623 -17.45 -13.60 -21.54
CA TYR A 623 -17.87 -14.98 -21.80
C TYR A 623 -18.63 -15.58 -20.61
N PRO A 624 -19.51 -16.59 -20.82
CA PRO A 624 -20.39 -17.14 -19.78
C PRO A 624 -19.68 -17.69 -18.52
N GLY A 625 -18.40 -18.06 -18.62
CA GLY A 625 -17.59 -18.60 -17.53
C GLY A 625 -17.04 -17.54 -16.55
N PHE A 626 -17.09 -16.25 -16.90
CA PHE A 626 -16.59 -15.16 -16.04
C PHE A 626 -17.73 -14.54 -15.23
N LYS A 627 -18.12 -15.18 -14.13
CA LYS A 627 -19.23 -14.68 -13.29
C LYS A 627 -18.83 -13.53 -12.37
N GLN A 628 -19.79 -12.69 -12.01
CA GLN A 628 -19.67 -11.65 -10.99
C GLN A 628 -19.40 -12.23 -9.57
N ASN A 629 -18.85 -11.41 -8.69
CA ASN A 629 -18.70 -11.74 -7.27
C ASN A 629 -20.06 -11.80 -6.53
N PRO A 630 -20.17 -12.60 -5.45
CA PRO A 630 -21.44 -12.81 -4.77
C PRO A 630 -22.11 -11.51 -4.30
N GLY A 631 -23.36 -11.30 -4.72
CA GLY A 631 -24.21 -10.19 -4.28
C GLY A 631 -24.02 -8.85 -5.01
N TRP A 632 -23.20 -8.82 -6.06
CA TRP A 632 -22.96 -7.65 -6.92
C TRP A 632 -23.70 -7.70 -8.25
#